data_AF-A0A9P5P758-F1
#
_entry.id   AF-A0A9P5P758-F1
#
_cell.length_a   1.000
_cell.length_b   1.000
_cell.length_c   1.000
_cell.angle_alpha   90.00
_cell.angle_beta   90.00
_cell.angle_gamma   90.00
#
_symmetry.space_group_name_H-M   'P 1'
#
loop_
_entity.id
_entity.type
_entity.pdbx_description
1 polymer ?
#
loop_
_entity_poly.entity_id
_entity_poly.type
_entity_poly.pdbx_seq_one_letter_code
_entity_poly.pdbx_strand_id
1 'polypeptide(L)'
;DTEFAQDILAHLLSCGKYVHAQDVSDYLSRPDVQLKHGLQRSISPATAKRWMHKLGYRFVKKHQGLYVDGHERDDVVKYRQLVYLPAWTAVEPQMRSWTKEDIKEHFARTGRTVVVWFHDESIFYAHNWKKSQWVQDGESAQPYAKGEGISLMVADF
;
A
#
# COMPACT_ATOMS: atom_id res chain seq x y z
N ASP A 1 22.51 25.80 -14.03
CA ASP A 1 23.73 25.04 -13.77
C ASP A 1 23.50 23.57 -13.66
N THR A 2 24.24 22.81 -14.46
CA THR A 2 24.25 21.35 -14.47
C THR A 2 24.96 20.79 -13.22
N GLU A 3 26.04 21.42 -12.76
CA GLU A 3 26.80 21.00 -11.58
C GLU A 3 25.98 21.11 -10.28
N PHE A 4 25.30 22.25 -10.06
CA PHE A 4 24.42 22.45 -8.90
C PHE A 4 23.29 21.42 -8.83
N ALA A 5 22.68 21.11 -9.98
CA ALA A 5 21.64 20.10 -10.06
C ALA A 5 22.19 18.69 -9.76
N GLN A 6 23.39 18.36 -10.22
CA GLN A 6 24.05 17.08 -9.96
C GLN A 6 24.39 16.91 -8.47
N ASP A 7 24.83 17.96 -7.80
CA ASP A 7 25.14 17.92 -6.36
C ASP A 7 23.87 17.64 -5.51
N ILE A 8 22.75 18.29 -5.85
CA ILE A 8 21.48 18.03 -5.17
C ILE A 8 21.01 16.59 -5.43
N LEU A 9 21.15 16.09 -6.66
CA LEU A 9 20.81 14.71 -7.00
C LEU A 9 21.68 13.70 -6.23
N ALA A 10 22.99 13.94 -6.16
CA ALA A 10 23.91 13.09 -5.39
C ALA A 10 23.54 13.05 -3.91
N HIS A 11 23.18 14.20 -3.32
CA HIS A 11 22.69 14.25 -1.95
C HIS A 11 21.40 13.45 -1.76
N LEU A 12 20.40 13.65 -2.61
CA LEU A 12 19.13 12.92 -2.54
C LEU A 12 19.33 11.41 -2.66
N LEU A 13 20.25 10.96 -3.53
CA LEU A 13 20.61 9.54 -3.63
C LEU A 13 21.24 9.01 -2.33
N SER A 14 22.05 9.82 -1.64
CA SER A 14 22.65 9.43 -0.35
C SER A 14 21.64 9.33 0.80
N CYS A 15 20.51 10.05 0.74
CA CYS A 15 19.43 9.98 1.73
C CYS A 15 18.64 8.66 1.65
N GLY A 16 18.77 7.91 0.56
CA GLY A 16 18.14 6.62 0.34
C GLY A 16 16.69 6.71 -0.12
N LYS A 17 15.87 5.72 0.26
CA LYS A 17 14.53 5.52 -0.31
C LYS A 17 13.51 6.61 0.06
N TYR A 18 13.63 7.21 1.23
CA TYR A 18 12.63 8.13 1.78
C TYR A 18 13.16 9.56 1.83
N VAL A 19 13.25 10.18 0.66
CA VAL A 19 13.66 11.58 0.54
C VAL A 19 12.49 12.54 0.77
N HIS A 20 12.80 13.72 1.31
CA HIS A 20 11.90 14.81 1.62
C HIS A 20 12.44 16.12 1.03
N ALA A 21 11.55 17.08 0.80
CA ALA A 21 11.97 18.43 0.40
C ALA A 21 12.86 19.10 1.47
N GLN A 22 12.72 18.70 2.74
CA GLN A 22 13.57 19.19 3.83
C GLN A 22 15.02 18.77 3.64
N ASP A 23 15.31 17.59 3.10
CA ASP A 23 16.68 17.11 2.90
C ASP A 23 17.46 18.05 1.97
N VAL A 24 16.79 18.57 0.92
CA VAL A 24 17.39 19.58 0.02
C VAL A 24 17.62 20.91 0.76
N SER A 25 16.66 21.36 1.55
CA SER A 25 16.82 22.57 2.37
C SER A 25 17.97 22.43 3.38
N ASP A 26 18.11 21.27 4.02
CA ASP A 26 19.15 21.01 5.01
C ASP A 26 20.53 20.92 4.37
N TYR A 27 20.64 20.25 3.22
CA TYR A 27 21.87 20.21 2.41
C TYR A 27 22.36 21.61 2.03
N LEU A 28 21.47 22.46 1.51
CA LEU A 28 21.80 23.83 1.10
C LEU A 28 21.99 24.79 2.30
N SER A 29 21.67 24.33 3.51
CA SER A 29 21.96 25.08 4.75
C SER A 29 23.39 24.88 5.22
N ARG A 30 24.11 23.88 4.68
CA ARG A 30 25.48 23.58 5.12
C ARG A 30 26.47 24.66 4.64
N PRO A 31 27.39 25.13 5.50
CA PRO A 31 28.31 26.22 5.15
C PRO A 31 29.23 25.91 3.96
N ASP A 32 29.70 24.67 3.84
CA ASP A 32 30.54 24.18 2.74
C ASP A 32 29.79 24.22 1.39
N VAL A 33 28.53 23.79 1.37
CA VAL A 33 27.66 23.81 0.18
C VAL A 33 27.31 25.25 -0.21
N GLN A 34 27.05 26.11 0.78
CA GLN A 34 26.79 27.53 0.55
C GLN A 34 27.99 28.24 -0.07
N LEU A 35 29.20 27.97 0.44
CA LEU A 35 30.43 28.51 -0.14
C LEU A 35 30.67 27.98 -1.56
N LYS A 36 30.44 26.68 -1.80
CA LYS A 36 30.62 26.06 -3.13
C LYS A 36 29.73 26.70 -4.19
N HIS A 37 28.49 27.05 -3.85
CA HIS A 37 27.51 27.58 -4.80
C HIS A 37 27.21 29.08 -4.65
N GLY A 38 27.96 29.79 -3.81
CA GLY A 38 27.77 31.22 -3.57
C GLY A 38 26.41 31.59 -2.96
N LEU A 39 25.80 30.69 -2.19
CA LEU A 39 24.49 30.89 -1.58
C LEU A 39 24.61 31.64 -0.26
N GLN A 40 23.79 32.68 -0.08
CA GLN A 40 23.79 33.51 1.14
C GLN A 40 22.76 33.04 2.18
N ARG A 41 21.75 32.28 1.75
CA ARG A 41 20.65 31.78 2.58
C ARG A 41 20.18 30.44 2.05
N SER A 42 19.70 29.60 2.97
CA SER A 42 18.99 28.39 2.60
C SER A 42 17.63 28.70 1.97
N ILE A 43 17.09 27.72 1.25
CA ILE A 43 15.78 27.78 0.61
C ILE A 43 14.69 27.21 1.53
N SER A 44 13.47 27.71 1.36
CA SER A 44 12.31 27.11 2.03
C SER A 44 11.98 25.73 1.43
N PRO A 45 11.32 24.84 2.21
CA PRO A 45 10.89 23.53 1.72
C PRO A 45 9.95 23.62 0.50
N ALA A 46 9.20 24.72 0.37
CA ALA A 46 8.36 24.98 -0.81
C ALA A 46 9.19 25.20 -2.08
N THR A 47 10.34 25.86 -1.98
CA THR A 47 11.26 26.03 -3.10
C THR A 47 12.00 24.74 -3.40
N ALA A 48 12.44 24.01 -2.38
CA ALA A 48 13.03 22.68 -2.53
C ALA A 48 12.08 21.72 -3.27
N LYS A 49 10.79 21.71 -2.90
CA LYS A 49 9.75 20.93 -3.57
C LYS A 49 9.65 21.24 -5.07
N ARG A 50 9.69 22.53 -5.44
CA ARG A 50 9.68 22.95 -6.86
C ARG A 50 10.92 22.47 -7.61
N TRP A 51 12.07 22.43 -6.94
CA TRP A 51 13.31 21.94 -7.54
C TRP A 51 13.31 20.42 -7.69
N MET A 52 12.81 19.68 -6.70
CA MET A 52 12.62 18.22 -6.82
C MET A 52 11.81 17.85 -8.07
N HIS A 53 10.73 18.58 -8.35
CA HIS A 53 9.97 18.39 -9.59
C HIS A 53 10.80 18.65 -10.86
N LYS A 54 11.64 19.69 -10.88
CA LYS A 54 12.54 19.97 -12.01
C LYS A 54 13.64 18.92 -12.18
N LEU A 55 14.04 18.27 -11.08
CA LEU A 55 15.03 17.19 -11.06
C LEU A 55 14.42 15.81 -11.39
N GLY A 56 13.15 15.76 -11.79
CA GLY A 56 12.48 14.52 -12.18
C GLY A 56 11.95 13.70 -11.01
N TYR A 57 11.77 14.29 -9.82
CA TYR A 57 11.08 13.64 -8.71
C TYR A 57 9.59 13.97 -8.71
N ARG A 58 8.76 12.98 -8.37
CA ARG A 58 7.32 13.14 -8.17
C ARG A 58 6.90 12.62 -6.81
N PHE A 59 6.02 13.36 -6.15
CA PHE A 59 5.37 12.90 -4.94
C PHE A 59 4.21 12.00 -5.32
N VAL A 60 4.36 10.69 -5.08
CA VAL A 60 3.35 9.70 -5.41
C VAL A 60 2.82 9.06 -4.15
N LYS A 61 1.52 8.79 -4.14
CA LYS A 61 0.95 7.82 -3.21
C LYS A 61 1.30 6.45 -3.76
N LYS A 62 2.18 5.71 -3.07
CA LYS A 62 2.51 4.34 -3.44
C LYS A 62 1.21 3.54 -3.39
N HIS A 63 0.70 3.15 -4.55
CA HIS A 63 -0.25 2.06 -4.63
C HIS A 63 0.52 0.84 -4.16
N GLN A 64 0.14 0.33 -2.98
CA GLN A 64 0.55 -1.00 -2.55
C GLN A 64 0.32 -1.91 -3.76
N GLY A 65 1.40 -2.50 -4.29
CA GLY A 65 1.35 -3.37 -5.46
C GLY A 65 0.31 -4.49 -5.29
N LEU A 66 -0.06 -5.11 -6.41
CA LEU A 66 -0.88 -6.31 -6.40
C LEU A 66 -0.32 -7.30 -5.37
N TYR A 67 -1.12 -7.65 -4.35
CA TYR A 67 -0.81 -8.82 -3.55
C TYR A 67 -0.90 -10.02 -4.47
N VAL A 68 0.19 -10.77 -4.62
CA VAL A 68 0.12 -12.11 -5.22
C VAL A 68 -0.40 -13.01 -4.11
N ASP A 69 -1.71 -13.04 -3.95
CA ASP A 69 -2.31 -14.04 -3.09
C ASP A 69 -2.35 -15.37 -3.85
N GLY A 70 -2.20 -16.48 -3.12
CA GLY A 70 -2.12 -17.80 -3.74
C GLY A 70 -3.44 -18.32 -4.31
N HIS A 71 -4.48 -17.48 -4.45
CA HIS A 71 -5.80 -17.94 -4.89
C HIS A 71 -5.80 -18.45 -6.34
N GLU A 72 -4.84 -18.02 -7.16
CA GLU A 72 -4.71 -18.47 -8.55
C GLU A 72 -3.94 -19.79 -8.70
N ARG A 73 -3.38 -20.36 -7.62
CA ARG A 73 -2.70 -21.66 -7.72
C ARG A 73 -3.66 -22.77 -8.14
N ASP A 74 -3.21 -23.63 -9.04
CA ASP A 74 -4.01 -24.71 -9.62
C ASP A 74 -4.68 -25.61 -8.58
N ASP A 75 -3.98 -25.92 -7.48
CA ASP A 75 -4.52 -26.76 -6.41
C ASP A 75 -5.62 -26.04 -5.60
N VAL A 76 -5.46 -24.75 -5.35
CA VAL A 76 -6.46 -23.90 -4.67
C VAL A 76 -7.70 -23.75 -5.55
N VAL A 77 -7.52 -23.47 -6.85
CA VAL A 77 -8.63 -23.38 -7.81
C VAL A 77 -9.35 -24.71 -7.93
N LYS A 78 -8.60 -25.81 -8.03
CA LYS A 78 -9.17 -27.17 -8.10
C LYS A 78 -9.99 -27.50 -6.86
N TYR A 79 -9.48 -27.20 -5.67
CA TYR A 79 -10.24 -27.42 -4.43
C TYR A 79 -11.50 -26.56 -4.38
N ARG A 80 -11.40 -25.26 -4.73
CA ARG A 80 -12.55 -24.34 -4.77
C ARG A 80 -13.66 -24.88 -5.67
N GLN A 81 -13.30 -25.29 -6.89
CA GLN A 81 -14.27 -25.73 -7.91
C GLN A 81 -14.84 -27.12 -7.62
N LEU A 82 -14.02 -28.07 -7.18
CA LEU A 82 -14.43 -29.48 -7.06
C LEU A 82 -14.97 -29.84 -5.67
N VAL A 83 -14.61 -29.09 -4.63
CA VAL A 83 -14.97 -29.43 -3.23
C VAL A 83 -15.79 -28.34 -2.59
N TYR A 84 -15.26 -27.12 -2.52
CA TYR A 84 -15.88 -26.05 -1.74
C TYR A 84 -17.23 -25.61 -2.31
N LEU A 85 -17.28 -25.23 -3.60
CA LEU A 85 -18.52 -24.75 -4.22
C LEU A 85 -19.63 -25.82 -4.24
N PRO A 86 -19.39 -27.08 -4.62
CA PRO A 86 -20.42 -28.12 -4.56
C PRO A 86 -20.93 -28.37 -3.14
N ALA A 87 -20.03 -28.39 -2.15
CA ALA A 87 -20.42 -28.54 -0.75
C ALA A 87 -21.29 -27.38 -0.27
N TRP A 88 -20.94 -26.15 -0.66
CA TRP A 88 -21.71 -24.94 -0.35
C TRP A 88 -23.11 -24.97 -0.97
N THR A 89 -23.22 -25.28 -2.26
CA THR A 89 -24.52 -25.38 -2.96
C THR A 89 -25.42 -26.46 -2.36
N ALA A 90 -24.85 -27.54 -1.80
CA ALA A 90 -25.64 -28.58 -1.13
C ALA A 90 -26.27 -28.13 0.19
N VAL A 91 -25.62 -27.21 0.92
CA VAL A 91 -26.13 -26.67 2.20
C VAL A 91 -26.91 -25.36 2.06
N GLU A 92 -26.73 -24.63 0.96
CA GLU A 92 -27.37 -23.35 0.67
C GLU A 92 -28.93 -23.38 0.80
N PRO A 93 -29.67 -24.40 0.31
CA PRO A 93 -31.12 -24.47 0.49
C PRO A 93 -31.56 -24.58 1.97
N GLN A 94 -30.65 -25.03 2.84
CA GLN A 94 -30.87 -25.14 4.27
C GLN A 94 -30.37 -23.91 5.04
N MET A 95 -29.84 -22.88 4.37
CA MET A 95 -29.42 -21.61 4.99
C MET A 95 -30.58 -20.61 5.07
N ARG A 96 -30.35 -19.45 5.69
CA ARG A 96 -31.31 -18.34 5.62
C ARG A 96 -30.99 -17.51 4.39
N SER A 97 -32.03 -17.11 3.66
CA SER A 97 -31.96 -16.14 2.57
C SER A 97 -32.87 -14.96 2.88
N TRP A 98 -32.52 -13.80 2.33
CA TRP A 98 -33.20 -12.53 2.53
C TRP A 98 -33.39 -11.87 1.16
N THR A 99 -34.54 -11.22 0.97
CA THR A 99 -34.77 -10.38 -0.20
C THR A 99 -33.91 -9.11 -0.15
N LYS A 100 -33.92 -8.33 -1.23
CA LYS A 100 -33.20 -7.05 -1.30
C LYS A 100 -33.74 -6.02 -0.29
N GLU A 101 -34.97 -6.20 0.17
CA GLU A 101 -35.65 -5.38 1.17
C GLU A 101 -35.44 -5.91 2.60
N ASP A 102 -34.47 -6.81 2.81
CA ASP A 102 -34.13 -7.43 4.11
C ASP A 102 -35.27 -8.27 4.72
N ILE A 103 -36.16 -8.78 3.87
CA ILE A 103 -37.25 -9.66 4.29
C ILE A 103 -36.76 -11.10 4.21
N LYS A 104 -36.85 -11.84 5.32
CA LYS A 104 -36.48 -13.25 5.35
C LYS A 104 -37.38 -14.07 4.43
N GLU A 105 -36.79 -14.80 3.51
CA GLU A 105 -37.55 -15.66 2.61
C GLU A 105 -37.99 -16.94 3.35
N HIS A 106 -39.26 -17.29 3.19
CA HIS A 106 -39.89 -18.46 3.81
C HIS A 106 -40.14 -19.53 2.74
N PHE A 107 -39.10 -20.22 2.28
CA PHE A 107 -39.27 -21.42 1.48
C PHE A 107 -39.72 -22.60 2.36
N ALA A 108 -40.45 -23.56 1.77
CA ALA A 108 -40.72 -24.84 2.38
C ALA A 108 -39.41 -25.63 2.53
N ARG A 109 -38.75 -25.46 3.67
CA ARG A 109 -37.44 -26.06 3.94
C ARG A 109 -37.61 -27.54 4.25
N THR A 110 -36.96 -28.39 3.46
CA THR A 110 -36.79 -29.79 3.79
C THR A 110 -35.60 -29.93 4.73
N GLY A 111 -35.85 -30.19 6.02
CA GLY A 111 -34.79 -30.51 7.01
C GLY A 111 -34.46 -29.41 8.04
N ARG A 112 -33.31 -29.57 8.71
CA ARG A 112 -32.84 -28.65 9.78
C ARG A 112 -32.24 -27.37 9.19
N THR A 113 -32.40 -26.27 9.92
CA THR A 113 -31.76 -25.00 9.53
C THR A 113 -30.26 -25.05 9.78
N VAL A 114 -29.47 -24.73 8.75
CA VAL A 114 -28.03 -24.49 8.83
C VAL A 114 -27.79 -22.99 9.06
N VAL A 115 -26.91 -22.67 10.00
CA VAL A 115 -26.39 -21.33 10.23
C VAL A 115 -24.89 -21.39 9.98
N VAL A 116 -24.41 -20.62 9.01
CA VAL A 116 -22.99 -20.50 8.73
C VAL A 116 -22.44 -19.32 9.52
N TRP A 117 -21.38 -19.58 10.27
CA TRP A 117 -20.58 -18.57 10.94
C TRP A 117 -19.41 -18.24 10.04
N PHE A 118 -19.40 -17.02 9.53
CA PHE A 118 -18.23 -16.47 8.86
C PHE A 118 -17.35 -15.85 9.94
N HIS A 119 -16.04 -16.06 9.81
CA HIS A 119 -15.04 -15.40 10.61
C HIS A 119 -13.98 -14.88 9.67
N ASP A 120 -13.59 -13.63 9.84
CA ASP A 120 -12.47 -13.04 9.13
C ASP A 120 -11.40 -12.58 10.12
N GLU A 121 -10.14 -12.78 9.75
CA GLU A 121 -8.98 -12.37 10.53
C GLU A 121 -8.38 -11.11 9.91
N SER A 122 -8.37 -10.02 10.68
CA SER A 122 -7.73 -8.79 10.27
C SER A 122 -6.36 -8.63 10.94
N ILE A 123 -5.34 -8.30 10.14
CA ILE A 123 -3.99 -8.03 10.62
C ILE A 123 -3.71 -6.52 10.54
N PHE A 124 -3.43 -5.89 11.68
CA PHE A 124 -3.07 -4.49 11.78
C PHE A 124 -1.57 -4.35 12.05
N TYR A 125 -0.84 -3.66 11.17
CA TYR A 125 0.60 -3.40 11.36
C TYR A 125 0.84 -2.06 12.06
N ALA A 126 1.82 -2.03 12.96
CA ALA A 126 2.38 -0.78 13.45
C ALA A 126 3.05 -0.02 12.29
N HIS A 127 2.78 1.29 12.16
CA HIS A 127 3.38 2.19 11.17
C HIS A 127 2.91 2.10 9.71
N ASN A 128 1.69 1.60 9.47
CA ASN A 128 1.01 1.52 8.15
C ASN A 128 0.78 2.87 7.39
N TRP A 129 1.50 3.94 7.74
CA TRP A 129 1.22 5.32 7.38
C TRP A 129 2.12 5.96 6.34
N LYS A 130 3.24 5.36 5.93
CA LYS A 130 4.07 5.96 4.86
C LYS A 130 3.64 5.48 3.47
N LYS A 131 2.38 5.79 3.11
CA LYS A 131 1.79 5.49 1.80
C LYS A 131 2.19 6.49 0.71
N SER A 132 2.90 7.57 1.04
CA SER A 132 3.32 8.59 0.09
C SER A 132 4.82 8.84 0.20
N GLN A 133 5.49 8.93 -0.94
CA GLN A 133 6.93 9.14 -1.02
C GLN A 133 7.29 9.93 -2.29
N TRP A 134 8.45 10.57 -2.27
CA TRP A 134 9.08 11.10 -3.48
C TRP A 134 9.78 9.97 -4.22
N VAL A 135 9.44 9.77 -5.48
CA VAL A 135 10.08 8.78 -6.37
C VAL A 135 10.69 9.48 -7.57
N GLN A 136 11.74 8.89 -8.14
CA GLN A 136 12.31 9.36 -9.39
C GLN A 136 11.45 8.90 -10.58
N ASP A 137 11.31 9.74 -11.59
CA ASP A 137 10.58 9.43 -12.81
C ASP A 137 11.16 8.16 -13.48
N GLY A 138 10.29 7.15 -13.66
CA GLY A 138 10.66 5.86 -14.24
C GLY A 138 10.80 4.70 -13.24
N GLU A 139 10.70 4.97 -11.93
CA GLU A 139 10.75 3.90 -10.93
C GLU A 139 9.42 3.10 -10.91
N SER A 140 9.49 1.82 -11.28
CA SER A 140 8.35 0.90 -11.26
C SER A 140 7.99 0.50 -9.82
N ALA A 141 6.69 0.34 -9.55
CA ALA A 141 6.21 -0.14 -8.26
C ALA A 141 6.80 -1.53 -7.96
N GLN A 142 7.71 -1.60 -6.99
CA GLN A 142 8.28 -2.86 -6.55
C GLN A 142 7.22 -3.70 -5.80
N PRO A 143 7.08 -5.00 -6.12
CA PRO A 143 6.31 -5.94 -5.30
C PRO A 143 6.80 -5.87 -3.86
N TYR A 144 5.90 -6.01 -2.89
CA TYR A 144 6.25 -6.01 -1.48
C TYR A 144 5.81 -7.32 -0.84
N ALA A 145 6.67 -7.86 0.01
CA ALA A 145 6.28 -8.93 0.92
C ALA A 145 5.30 -8.36 1.96
N LYS A 146 4.24 -9.10 2.27
CA LYS A 146 3.24 -8.71 3.27
C LYS A 146 3.92 -8.63 4.64
N GLY A 147 3.88 -7.46 5.26
CA GLY A 147 4.38 -7.23 6.63
C GLY A 147 5.23 -5.97 6.76
N GLU A 148 4.78 -4.99 7.55
CA GLU A 148 5.52 -3.75 7.83
C GLU A 148 6.10 -3.72 9.26
N GLY A 149 6.18 -4.87 9.93
CA GLY A 149 6.72 -4.99 11.30
C GLY A 149 5.77 -5.73 12.23
N ILE A 150 5.76 -5.34 13.51
CA ILE A 150 4.89 -5.94 14.53
C ILE A 150 3.43 -5.76 14.13
N SER A 151 2.68 -6.85 14.17
CA SER A 151 1.26 -6.87 13.84
C SER A 151 0.40 -7.30 15.02
N LEU A 152 -0.78 -6.72 15.10
CA LEU A 152 -1.89 -7.20 15.91
C LEU A 152 -2.84 -7.99 15.02
N MET A 153 -3.05 -9.26 15.35
CA MET A 153 -4.07 -10.10 14.73
C MET A 153 -5.35 -9.97 15.55
N VAL A 154 -6.45 -9.66 14.89
CA VAL A 154 -7.77 -9.53 15.50
C VAL A 154 -8.73 -10.46 14.76
N ALA A 155 -9.40 -11.33 15.51
CA ALA A 155 -10.40 -12.27 15.02
C ALA A 155 -11.69 -12.03 15.81
N ASP A 156 -12.57 -11.16 15.33
CA ASP A 156 -13.90 -10.90 15.91
C ASP A 156 -14.79 -10.14 14.92
N PHE A 157 -15.02 -10.74 13.74
CA PHE A 157 -15.89 -10.20 12.68
C PHE A 157 -16.79 -11.29 12.12
#